data_AF-A0A953GFJ3-F1
#
_entry.id   AF-A0A953GFJ3-F1
#
_cell.length_a   1.000
_cell.length_b   1.000
_cell.length_c   1.000
_cell.angle_alpha   90.00
_cell.angle_beta   90.00
_cell.angle_gamma   90.00
#
_symmetry.space_group_name_H-M   'P 1'
#
loop_
_entity.id
_entity.type
_entity.pdbx_description
1 polymer ?
#
loop_
_entity_poly.entity_id
_entity_poly.type
_entity_poly.pdbx_seq_one_letter_code
_entity_poly.pdbx_strand_id
1 'polypeptide(L)'
;MRQHYITLLLALLCAGRSQAQITLQTQDIPAAGDSMFYSVASMPMFNSPGSEGADQTWDFTVLNAASQYVDKVSAVNQTNLVYVLFFGLPGNNFCNLAKTENNGPSLPSQTGLEFSDVYNFYRNTANAFVQKGFGASLNGIPIPVPFSSPEKIYTFPLTYDHRDTSDYTYEVSLPGIGYYGRKAHKTNHVDGWGTLKTAYGTFDVLRIRSVMQASDTIALDTIGRGLRIPLPEEVKYKWVAKNYGMPLLEMTTTKLPVVGFEIPSRIVYRDYKKIDTGVNPVEASTSQINIYPNPASDFVMIETERQKSGSMVYEIISADGRLVHRIERAKVVSGKAIEFISLAALQLDAGLYLVKVSEENGQNVIRPLIVNKP
;
A
#
# COMPACT_ATOMS: atom_id res chain seq x y z
N MET A 1 -9.68 56.48 -27.55
CA MET A 1 -10.46 55.89 -26.44
C MET A 1 -10.96 54.48 -26.71
N ARG A 2 -11.57 54.13 -27.87
CA ARG A 2 -12.05 52.76 -28.16
C ARG A 2 -10.99 51.64 -28.18
N GLN A 3 -9.75 51.93 -28.59
CA GLN A 3 -8.68 50.91 -28.64
C GLN A 3 -8.20 50.45 -27.26
N HIS A 4 -8.22 51.31 -26.23
CA HIS A 4 -7.77 50.94 -24.88
C HIS A 4 -8.76 50.00 -24.16
N TYR A 5 -10.05 50.07 -24.48
CA TYR A 5 -11.05 49.15 -23.94
C TYR A 5 -10.89 47.72 -24.49
N ILE A 6 -10.45 47.58 -25.75
CA ILE A 6 -10.20 46.27 -26.36
C ILE A 6 -8.95 45.60 -25.76
N THR A 7 -7.91 46.38 -25.44
CA THR A 7 -6.70 45.87 -24.77
C THR A 7 -6.98 45.44 -23.32
N LEU A 8 -7.85 46.17 -22.61
CA LEU A 8 -8.26 45.82 -21.25
C LEU A 8 -9.15 44.56 -21.21
N LEU A 9 -10.03 44.38 -22.21
CA LEU A 9 -10.87 43.19 -22.32
C LEU A 9 -10.05 41.93 -22.66
N LEU A 10 -9.01 42.06 -23.50
CA LEU A 10 -8.10 40.95 -23.83
C LEU A 10 -7.23 40.53 -22.64
N ALA A 11 -6.84 41.48 -21.77
CA ALA A 11 -6.12 41.19 -20.54
C ALA A 11 -7.00 40.49 -19.48
N LEU A 12 -8.30 40.80 -19.42
CA LEU A 12 -9.25 40.11 -18.54
C LEU A 12 -9.61 38.68 -19.01
N LEU A 13 -9.56 38.41 -20.32
CA LEU A 13 -9.79 37.07 -20.88
C LEU A 13 -8.58 36.13 -20.71
N CYS A 14 -7.38 36.67 -20.46
CA CYS A 14 -6.19 35.89 -20.13
C CYS A 14 -6.01 35.60 -18.62
N ALA A 15 -6.96 36.01 -17.77
CA ALA A 15 -7.01 35.59 -16.35
C ALA A 15 -7.52 34.14 -16.20
N GLY A 16 -7.08 33.26 -17.10
CA GLY A 16 -7.22 31.82 -16.93
C GLY A 16 -6.57 31.38 -15.62
N ARG A 17 -7.13 30.36 -14.98
CA ARG A 17 -6.64 29.81 -13.71
C ARG A 17 -5.17 29.40 -13.84
N SER A 18 -4.24 30.30 -13.52
CA SER A 18 -2.86 29.94 -13.28
C SER A 18 -2.86 29.10 -12.01
N GLN A 19 -2.63 27.80 -12.15
CA GLN A 19 -2.26 26.99 -11.00
C GLN A 19 -0.88 27.49 -10.55
N ALA A 20 -0.84 28.21 -9.44
CA ALA A 20 0.43 28.59 -8.85
C ALA A 20 1.01 27.35 -8.16
N GLN A 21 2.29 27.08 -8.42
CA GLN A 21 3.00 26.00 -7.77
C GLN A 21 2.93 26.18 -6.23
N ILE A 22 2.51 25.13 -5.53
CA ILE A 22 2.51 25.14 -4.07
C ILE A 22 3.93 24.99 -3.51
N THR A 23 4.10 25.45 -2.26
CA THR A 23 5.31 25.25 -1.46
C THR A 23 4.89 24.64 -0.13
N LEU A 24 5.50 23.51 0.24
CA LEU A 24 5.29 22.90 1.56
C LEU A 24 6.29 23.44 2.58
N GLN A 25 5.81 23.63 3.80
CA GLN A 25 6.55 24.15 4.95
C GLN A 25 6.32 23.28 6.19
N THR A 26 6.97 23.65 7.30
CA THR A 26 6.94 22.88 8.55
C THR A 26 5.54 22.79 9.21
N GLN A 27 4.60 23.65 8.84
CA GLN A 27 3.21 23.56 9.31
C GLN A 27 2.35 22.61 8.46
N ASP A 28 2.85 22.15 7.30
CA ASP A 28 2.10 21.28 6.38
C ASP A 28 2.26 19.78 6.71
N ILE A 29 3.09 19.41 7.69
CA ILE A 29 3.24 18.03 8.20
C ILE A 29 2.28 17.71 9.34
N PRO A 30 2.07 16.42 9.70
CA PRO A 30 1.05 16.05 10.65
C PRO A 30 1.38 16.54 12.06
N ALA A 31 0.34 16.80 12.83
CA ALA A 31 0.40 17.09 14.25
C ALA A 31 0.08 15.84 15.08
N ALA A 32 0.55 15.83 16.33
CA ALA A 32 0.14 14.81 17.29
C ALA A 32 -1.39 14.87 17.51
N GLY A 33 -2.06 13.72 17.43
CA GLY A 33 -3.52 13.61 17.49
C GLY A 33 -4.18 13.36 16.13
N ASP A 34 -3.48 13.63 15.02
CA ASP A 34 -4.01 13.41 13.67
C ASP A 34 -4.30 11.93 13.42
N SER A 35 -5.41 11.67 12.73
CA SER A 35 -5.79 10.34 12.24
C SER A 35 -6.06 10.41 10.75
N MET A 36 -5.42 9.53 10.00
CA MET A 36 -5.40 9.55 8.55
C MET A 36 -5.87 8.21 8.01
N PHE A 37 -7.00 8.21 7.30
CA PHE A 37 -7.52 7.01 6.67
C PHE A 37 -6.92 6.83 5.29
N TYR A 38 -6.49 5.60 5.01
CA TYR A 38 -5.83 5.24 3.78
C TYR A 38 -6.45 3.99 3.20
N SER A 39 -6.74 4.02 1.92
CA SER A 39 -7.17 2.86 1.15
C SER A 39 -6.01 2.34 0.32
N VAL A 40 -5.89 1.01 0.26
CA VAL A 40 -4.93 0.32 -0.61
C VAL A 40 -5.66 -0.06 -1.89
N ALA A 41 -5.16 0.35 -3.04
CA ALA A 41 -5.82 0.08 -4.31
C ALA A 41 -5.77 -1.41 -4.68
N SER A 42 -6.86 -1.91 -5.26
CA SER A 42 -6.86 -3.17 -5.99
C SER A 42 -6.09 -3.03 -7.30
N MET A 43 -5.39 -4.11 -7.72
CA MET A 43 -4.74 -4.21 -9.03
C MET A 43 -3.80 -3.02 -9.36
N PRO A 44 -2.80 -2.71 -8.53
CA PRO A 44 -1.92 -1.56 -8.73
C PRO A 44 -1.19 -1.58 -10.08
N MET A 45 -0.84 -2.77 -10.58
CA MET A 45 -0.06 -3.00 -11.81
C MET A 45 -0.64 -2.42 -13.11
N PHE A 46 -1.95 -2.09 -13.15
CA PHE A 46 -2.59 -1.50 -14.33
C PHE A 46 -2.62 0.03 -14.33
N ASN A 47 -1.96 0.65 -13.35
CA ASN A 47 -1.89 2.10 -13.23
C ASN A 47 -0.51 2.60 -13.67
N SER A 48 -0.36 3.92 -13.78
CA SER A 48 0.90 4.57 -14.09
C SER A 48 1.07 5.80 -13.21
N PRO A 49 2.29 6.15 -12.77
CA PRO A 49 2.54 7.39 -12.06
C PRO A 49 2.30 8.63 -12.94
N GLY A 50 2.19 8.46 -14.26
CA GLY A 50 2.00 9.56 -15.22
C GLY A 50 3.26 10.41 -15.41
N SER A 51 3.15 11.44 -16.25
CA SER A 51 4.26 12.30 -16.63
C SER A 51 4.78 13.16 -15.48
N GLU A 52 6.06 13.53 -15.55
CA GLU A 52 6.71 14.53 -14.69
C GLU A 52 6.58 15.94 -15.28
N GLY A 53 6.99 16.96 -14.52
CA GLY A 53 7.03 18.35 -14.98
C GLY A 53 5.97 19.27 -14.37
N ALA A 54 5.86 20.46 -14.96
CA ALA A 54 4.93 21.50 -14.54
C ALA A 54 3.51 21.26 -15.05
N ASP A 55 2.52 21.74 -14.28
CA ASP A 55 1.10 21.78 -14.66
C ASP A 55 0.53 20.41 -15.09
N GLN A 56 0.93 19.35 -14.40
CA GLN A 56 0.45 18.00 -14.69
C GLN A 56 -0.93 17.74 -14.09
N THR A 57 -1.71 16.87 -14.73
CA THR A 57 -2.95 16.34 -14.15
C THR A 57 -2.80 14.83 -13.97
N TRP A 58 -2.87 14.37 -12.72
CA TRP A 58 -2.88 12.96 -12.36
C TRP A 58 -4.28 12.56 -11.90
N ASP A 59 -4.96 11.73 -12.68
CA ASP A 59 -6.32 11.29 -12.40
C ASP A 59 -6.35 9.83 -11.94
N PHE A 60 -6.65 9.65 -10.66
CA PHE A 60 -6.78 8.37 -9.97
C PHE A 60 -8.20 8.19 -9.39
N THR A 61 -9.20 8.86 -9.97
CA THR A 61 -10.61 8.73 -9.53
C THR A 61 -11.18 7.32 -9.72
N VAL A 62 -10.58 6.52 -10.62
CA VAL A 62 -10.99 5.15 -10.93
C VAL A 62 -10.41 4.09 -9.98
N LEU A 63 -9.60 4.48 -9.00
CA LEU A 63 -9.03 3.53 -8.05
C LEU A 63 -10.12 2.92 -7.15
N ASN A 64 -10.10 1.59 -7.07
CA ASN A 64 -10.96 0.82 -6.16
C ASN A 64 -10.14 0.35 -4.95
N ALA A 65 -10.71 0.43 -3.76
CA ALA A 65 -10.05 0.02 -2.53
C ALA A 65 -10.15 -1.50 -2.33
N ALA A 66 -9.03 -2.19 -2.18
CA ALA A 66 -8.97 -3.58 -1.74
C ALA A 66 -9.04 -3.72 -0.21
N SER A 67 -8.45 -2.76 0.51
CA SER A 67 -8.48 -2.69 1.97
C SER A 67 -8.33 -1.25 2.44
N GLN A 68 -8.58 -1.01 3.73
CA GLN A 68 -8.43 0.30 4.36
C GLN A 68 -7.75 0.15 5.73
N TYR A 69 -6.92 1.11 6.09
CA TYR A 69 -6.31 1.23 7.41
C TYR A 69 -6.26 2.68 7.88
N VAL A 70 -5.92 2.86 9.16
CA VAL A 70 -5.76 4.19 9.76
C VAL A 70 -4.36 4.35 10.32
N ASP A 71 -3.68 5.40 9.90
CA ASP A 71 -2.44 5.85 10.53
C ASP A 71 -2.77 6.91 11.58
N LYS A 72 -2.29 6.70 12.80
CA LYS A 72 -2.43 7.63 13.92
C LYS A 72 -1.09 8.29 14.19
N VAL A 73 -1.11 9.61 14.31
CA VAL A 73 0.05 10.40 14.72
C VAL A 73 -0.11 10.73 16.20
N SER A 74 0.95 10.53 16.96
CA SER A 74 0.97 10.77 18.41
C SER A 74 2.24 11.49 18.79
N ALA A 75 2.22 12.18 19.92
CA ALA A 75 3.45 12.66 20.52
C ALA A 75 4.26 11.44 21.02
N VAL A 76 5.60 11.50 20.97
CA VAL A 76 6.43 10.34 21.35
C VAL A 76 6.15 9.90 22.80
N ASN A 77 5.86 10.83 23.71
CA ASN A 77 5.51 10.55 25.11
C ASN A 77 4.17 9.82 25.30
N GLN A 78 3.38 9.60 24.25
CA GLN A 78 2.15 8.81 24.25
C GLN A 78 2.37 7.37 23.75
N THR A 79 3.61 7.00 23.43
CA THR A 79 3.98 5.65 23.00
C THR A 79 4.49 4.80 24.17
N ASN A 80 4.87 3.54 23.92
CA ASN A 80 5.45 2.66 24.92
C ASN A 80 6.67 3.32 25.61
N LEU A 81 6.81 3.14 26.93
CA LEU A 81 7.88 3.75 27.74
C LEU A 81 9.28 3.50 27.17
N VAL A 82 9.55 2.31 26.62
CA VAL A 82 10.85 1.99 25.99
C VAL A 82 11.12 2.91 24.81
N TYR A 83 10.11 3.19 23.99
CA TYR A 83 10.24 4.13 22.87
C TYR A 83 10.40 5.57 23.37
N VAL A 84 9.72 5.96 24.47
CA VAL A 84 9.89 7.28 25.09
C VAL A 84 11.32 7.49 25.58
N LEU A 85 11.90 6.50 26.26
CA LEU A 85 13.28 6.58 26.75
C LEU A 85 14.30 6.71 25.61
N PHE A 86 14.00 6.11 24.45
CA PHE A 86 14.93 6.05 23.33
C PHE A 86 14.80 7.23 22.36
N PHE A 87 13.56 7.60 22.00
CA PHE A 87 13.25 8.64 21.01
C PHE A 87 12.68 9.92 21.63
N GLY A 88 12.14 9.88 22.85
CA GLY A 88 11.46 11.02 23.47
C GLY A 88 12.37 11.93 24.29
N LEU A 89 13.57 11.48 24.66
CA LEU A 89 14.53 12.28 25.42
C LEU A 89 15.43 13.12 24.50
N PRO A 90 15.85 14.33 24.94
CA PRO A 90 16.82 15.13 24.20
C PRO A 90 18.11 14.36 23.92
N GLY A 91 18.57 14.39 22.68
CA GLY A 91 19.78 13.69 22.23
C GLY A 91 19.76 13.37 20.75
N ASN A 92 20.71 12.54 20.30
CA ASN A 92 20.89 12.22 18.89
C ASN A 92 19.68 11.53 18.26
N ASN A 93 18.86 10.82 19.04
CA ASN A 93 17.66 10.12 18.55
C ASN A 93 16.35 10.88 18.79
N PHE A 94 16.41 12.10 19.33
CA PHE A 94 15.21 12.83 19.72
C PHE A 94 14.21 13.03 18.56
N CYS A 95 12.95 12.67 18.81
CA CYS A 95 11.78 12.75 17.95
C CYS A 95 10.64 13.43 18.71
N ASN A 96 9.78 14.15 18.00
CA ASN A 96 8.58 14.79 18.56
C ASN A 96 7.27 14.12 18.12
N LEU A 97 7.31 13.32 17.06
CA LEU A 97 6.14 12.62 16.53
C LEU A 97 6.42 11.12 16.38
N ALA A 98 5.41 10.32 16.62
CA ALA A 98 5.34 8.91 16.28
C ALA A 98 4.12 8.68 15.39
N LYS A 99 4.25 7.85 14.35
CA LYS A 99 3.13 7.44 13.48
C LYS A 99 3.03 5.93 13.51
N THR A 100 1.84 5.37 13.67
CA THR A 100 1.63 3.94 13.45
C THR A 100 2.03 3.57 12.01
N GLU A 101 2.47 2.33 11.81
CA GLU A 101 2.84 1.81 10.50
C GLU A 101 2.12 0.49 10.25
N ASN A 102 1.04 0.55 9.47
CA ASN A 102 0.22 -0.61 9.15
C ASN A 102 0.86 -1.53 8.08
N ASN A 103 1.96 -1.10 7.46
CA ASN A 103 2.72 -1.91 6.51
C ASN A 103 4.17 -2.11 6.98
N GLY A 104 4.32 -2.35 8.30
CA GLY A 104 5.60 -2.58 8.95
C GLY A 104 6.28 -3.89 8.51
N PRO A 105 7.50 -4.14 9.00
CA PRO A 105 8.21 -5.38 8.70
C PRO A 105 7.40 -6.60 9.13
N SER A 106 7.37 -7.63 8.29
CA SER A 106 6.80 -8.94 8.59
C SER A 106 7.88 -10.01 8.48
N LEU A 107 7.82 -11.03 9.34
CA LEU A 107 8.70 -12.19 9.30
C LEU A 107 7.96 -13.39 8.70
N PRO A 108 8.66 -14.35 8.07
CA PRO A 108 8.07 -15.61 7.68
C PRO A 108 7.41 -16.30 8.89
N SER A 109 6.18 -16.78 8.73
CA SER A 109 5.40 -17.37 9.83
C SER A 109 6.05 -18.61 10.46
N GLN A 110 7.02 -19.22 9.78
CA GLN A 110 7.79 -20.38 10.27
C GLN A 110 8.83 -20.00 11.35
N THR A 111 9.13 -18.70 11.54
CA THR A 111 10.13 -18.24 12.52
C THR A 111 9.65 -18.30 13.97
N GLY A 112 8.33 -18.37 14.22
CA GLY A 112 7.76 -18.24 15.57
C GLY A 112 7.91 -16.84 16.18
N LEU A 113 8.38 -15.87 15.39
CA LEU A 113 8.52 -14.47 15.76
C LEU A 113 7.49 -13.63 15.01
N GLU A 114 6.80 -12.75 15.73
CA GLU A 114 5.79 -11.85 15.18
C GLU A 114 6.12 -10.39 15.54
N PHE A 115 6.13 -9.54 14.52
CA PHE A 115 6.15 -8.09 14.71
C PHE A 115 4.72 -7.55 14.80
N SER A 116 4.49 -6.69 15.79
CA SER A 116 3.24 -5.98 16.00
C SER A 116 3.53 -4.54 16.47
N ASP A 117 2.50 -3.70 16.59
CA ASP A 117 2.59 -2.34 17.14
C ASP A 117 3.77 -1.52 16.58
N VAL A 118 3.85 -1.45 15.26
CA VAL A 118 4.94 -0.75 14.57
C VAL A 118 4.68 0.75 14.56
N TYR A 119 5.70 1.52 14.97
CA TYR A 119 5.72 2.97 14.94
C TYR A 119 6.93 3.49 14.20
N ASN A 120 6.76 4.48 13.32
CA ASN A 120 7.86 5.28 12.80
C ASN A 120 8.02 6.55 13.65
N PHE A 121 9.27 6.89 13.99
CA PHE A 121 9.59 8.03 14.85
C PHE A 121 10.19 9.18 14.03
N TYR A 122 9.56 10.34 14.10
CA TYR A 122 9.89 11.50 13.29
C TYR A 122 10.34 12.70 14.13
N ARG A 123 11.20 13.50 13.52
CA ARG A 123 11.60 14.80 14.01
C ARG A 123 11.16 15.86 13.00
N ASN A 124 10.19 16.67 13.39
CA ASN A 124 9.84 17.90 12.66
C ASN A 124 10.63 19.09 13.22
N THR A 125 11.22 19.87 12.33
CA THR A 125 11.95 21.12 12.59
C THR A 125 11.59 22.16 11.53
N ALA A 126 12.02 23.41 11.72
CA ALA A 126 11.81 24.47 10.72
C ALA A 126 12.38 24.14 9.33
N ASN A 127 13.44 23.31 9.26
CA ASN A 127 14.18 23.06 8.02
C ASN A 127 13.93 21.67 7.42
N ALA A 128 13.40 20.72 8.20
CA ALA A 128 13.21 19.36 7.72
C ALA A 128 12.21 18.58 8.56
N PHE A 129 11.55 17.64 7.89
CA PHE A 129 10.82 16.53 8.47
C PHE A 129 11.59 15.24 8.15
N VAL A 130 12.10 14.58 9.19
CA VAL A 130 12.96 13.40 9.05
C VAL A 130 12.47 12.24 9.89
N GLN A 131 12.67 11.01 9.42
CA GLN A 131 12.50 9.80 10.20
C GLN A 131 13.84 9.41 10.81
N LYS A 132 13.86 9.10 12.11
CA LYS A 132 15.11 8.76 12.84
C LYS A 132 15.18 7.32 13.29
N GLY A 133 14.11 6.57 13.06
CA GLY A 133 14.01 5.17 13.42
C GLY A 133 12.58 4.68 13.39
N PHE A 134 12.39 3.45 13.81
CA PHE A 134 11.09 2.87 14.09
C PHE A 134 11.14 2.09 15.39
N GLY A 135 10.00 1.62 15.88
CA GLY A 135 9.90 0.69 16.98
C GLY A 135 8.82 -0.34 16.64
N ALA A 136 9.04 -1.58 17.04
CA ALA A 136 8.10 -2.66 16.84
C ALA A 136 8.09 -3.59 18.05
N SER A 137 6.94 -4.15 18.38
CA SER A 137 6.80 -5.19 19.38
C SER A 137 7.14 -6.55 18.75
N LEU A 138 8.18 -7.23 19.26
CA LEU A 138 8.55 -8.59 18.87
C LEU A 138 8.05 -9.55 19.95
N ASN A 139 7.00 -10.33 19.64
CA ASN A 139 6.34 -11.22 20.60
C ASN A 139 5.99 -10.52 21.94
N GLY A 140 5.51 -9.27 21.87
CA GLY A 140 5.13 -8.46 23.04
C GLY A 140 6.26 -7.61 23.64
N ILE A 141 7.51 -7.78 23.18
CA ILE A 141 8.67 -7.02 23.66
C ILE A 141 8.89 -5.81 22.75
N PRO A 142 8.76 -4.56 23.23
CA PRO A 142 8.99 -3.37 22.42
C PRO A 142 10.48 -3.19 22.11
N ILE A 143 10.84 -3.15 20.82
CA ILE A 143 12.20 -2.98 20.34
C ILE A 143 12.32 -1.63 19.63
N PRO A 144 13.04 -0.64 20.20
CA PRO A 144 13.38 0.59 19.49
C PRO A 144 14.54 0.34 18.52
N VAL A 145 14.41 0.86 17.30
CA VAL A 145 15.38 0.65 16.22
C VAL A 145 15.76 2.01 15.62
N PRO A 146 16.84 2.66 16.11
CA PRO A 146 17.33 3.89 15.51
C PRO A 146 17.95 3.65 14.14
N PHE A 147 17.91 4.69 13.33
CA PHE A 147 18.74 4.78 12.14
C PHE A 147 20.10 5.38 12.49
N SER A 148 21.16 4.91 11.83
CA SER A 148 22.51 5.49 11.95
C SER A 148 22.58 6.94 11.48
N SER A 149 21.68 7.33 10.56
CA SER A 149 21.46 8.70 10.12
C SER A 149 20.00 8.90 9.75
N PRO A 150 19.42 10.09 9.94
CA PRO A 150 18.00 10.32 9.65
C PRO A 150 17.68 10.14 8.16
N GLU A 151 16.56 9.48 7.88
CA GLU A 151 15.96 9.48 6.56
C GLU A 151 15.25 10.82 6.32
N LYS A 152 15.61 11.53 5.25
CA LYS A 152 14.94 12.78 4.89
C LYS A 152 13.60 12.47 4.24
N ILE A 153 12.51 12.91 4.85
CA ILE A 153 11.18 12.82 4.26
C ILE A 153 10.93 14.08 3.44
N TYR A 154 11.07 15.25 4.08
CA TYR A 154 11.01 16.57 3.45
C TYR A 154 12.12 17.48 3.98
N THR A 155 12.62 18.33 3.11
CA THR A 155 13.47 19.49 3.41
C THR A 155 12.68 20.75 3.07
N PHE A 156 12.58 21.67 4.03
CA PHE A 156 11.73 22.86 3.92
C PHE A 156 12.54 24.11 3.57
N PRO A 157 11.96 25.03 2.79
CA PRO A 157 10.71 24.87 2.04
C PRO A 157 10.85 23.83 0.92
N LEU A 158 9.83 22.99 0.74
CA LEU A 158 9.81 21.99 -0.33
C LEU A 158 9.11 22.59 -1.56
N THR A 159 9.84 22.66 -2.67
CA THR A 159 9.41 23.24 -3.95
C THR A 159 9.69 22.28 -5.10
N TYR A 160 9.07 22.53 -6.26
CA TYR A 160 9.42 21.87 -7.52
C TYR A 160 10.93 21.92 -7.80
N ASP A 161 11.43 20.84 -8.39
CA ASP A 161 12.84 20.56 -8.68
C ASP A 161 13.77 20.47 -7.47
N HIS A 162 13.24 20.54 -6.24
CA HIS A 162 14.03 20.27 -5.04
C HIS A 162 14.54 18.83 -5.03
N ARG A 163 15.79 18.64 -4.58
CA ARG A 163 16.45 17.34 -4.50
C ARG A 163 17.15 17.17 -3.17
N ASP A 164 17.06 15.96 -2.62
CA ASP A 164 17.78 15.59 -1.42
C ASP A 164 18.16 14.10 -1.43
N THR A 165 19.12 13.76 -0.57
CA THR A 165 19.64 12.40 -0.42
C THR A 165 19.80 12.08 1.06
N SER A 166 19.53 10.82 1.42
CA SER A 166 19.80 10.26 2.75
C SER A 166 20.32 8.84 2.64
N ASP A 167 21.41 8.56 3.34
CA ASP A 167 21.90 7.22 3.63
C ASP A 167 21.54 6.86 5.06
N TYR A 168 21.06 5.64 5.28
CA TYR A 168 20.81 5.14 6.62
C TYR A 168 21.01 3.63 6.73
N THR A 169 21.29 3.20 7.95
CA THR A 169 21.36 1.80 8.32
C THR A 169 20.59 1.57 9.61
N TYR A 170 20.08 0.37 9.80
CA TYR A 170 19.54 -0.07 11.09
C TYR A 170 19.77 -1.56 11.29
N GLU A 171 19.68 -1.99 12.54
CA GLU A 171 19.82 -3.39 12.95
C GLU A 171 18.75 -3.74 13.99
N VAL A 172 18.22 -4.96 13.88
CA VAL A 172 17.23 -5.55 14.77
C VAL A 172 17.76 -6.89 15.25
N SER A 173 17.86 -7.06 16.57
CA SER A 173 18.16 -8.35 17.16
C SER A 173 16.90 -9.24 17.16
N LEU A 174 17.06 -10.46 16.68
CA LEU A 174 16.04 -11.50 16.59
C LEU A 174 16.43 -12.65 17.55
N PRO A 175 15.90 -12.67 18.78
CA PRO A 175 16.30 -13.64 19.80
C PRO A 175 16.23 -15.09 19.32
N GLY A 176 17.31 -15.85 19.52
CA GLY A 176 17.40 -17.25 19.12
C GLY A 176 17.62 -17.51 17.62
N ILE A 177 17.69 -16.45 16.80
CA ILE A 177 17.94 -16.53 15.36
C ILE A 177 19.24 -15.78 15.01
N GLY A 178 19.34 -14.51 15.40
CA GLY A 178 20.50 -13.65 15.19
C GLY A 178 20.10 -12.20 14.94
N TYR A 179 20.57 -11.58 13.87
CA TYR A 179 20.32 -10.16 13.59
C TYR A 179 19.86 -9.93 12.16
N TYR A 180 18.92 -9.01 12.01
CA TYR A 180 18.50 -8.46 10.72
C TYR A 180 18.97 -7.01 10.62
N GLY A 181 19.73 -6.69 9.57
CA GLY A 181 20.18 -5.34 9.28
C GLY A 181 19.70 -4.88 7.92
N ARG A 182 19.55 -3.57 7.75
CA ARG A 182 19.31 -2.93 6.44
C ARG A 182 20.29 -1.78 6.26
N LYS A 183 20.81 -1.66 5.04
CA LYS A 183 21.47 -0.46 4.53
C LYS A 183 20.69 0.08 3.35
N ALA A 184 20.40 1.37 3.35
CA ALA A 184 19.59 2.03 2.35
C ALA A 184 20.22 3.36 1.91
N HIS A 185 20.16 3.61 0.61
CA HIS A 185 20.46 4.90 -0.01
C HIS A 185 19.18 5.38 -0.70
N LYS A 186 18.69 6.55 -0.31
CA LYS A 186 17.48 7.15 -0.87
C LYS A 186 17.79 8.51 -1.49
N THR A 187 17.31 8.72 -2.71
CA THR A 187 17.30 10.02 -3.37
C THR A 187 15.86 10.47 -3.57
N ASN A 188 15.58 11.74 -3.29
CA ASN A 188 14.29 12.37 -3.53
C ASN A 188 14.45 13.46 -4.60
N HIS A 189 13.48 13.56 -5.50
CA HIS A 189 13.36 14.65 -6.45
C HIS A 189 11.89 15.05 -6.56
N VAL A 190 11.60 16.35 -6.37
CA VAL A 190 10.27 16.90 -6.65
C VAL A 190 10.15 17.07 -8.16
N ASP A 191 9.72 16.00 -8.82
CA ASP A 191 9.77 15.84 -10.27
C ASP A 191 8.57 16.46 -10.99
N GLY A 192 7.53 16.87 -10.28
CA GLY A 192 6.38 17.53 -10.89
C GLY A 192 5.52 18.32 -9.92
N TRP A 193 4.66 19.15 -10.48
CA TRP A 193 3.58 19.84 -9.76
C TRP A 193 2.34 19.97 -10.64
N GLY A 194 1.17 20.08 -10.01
CA GLY A 194 -0.10 20.24 -10.72
C GLY A 194 -1.28 19.73 -9.90
N THR A 195 -2.27 19.14 -10.56
CA THR A 195 -3.51 18.66 -9.95
C THR A 195 -3.55 17.14 -9.79
N LEU A 196 -3.82 16.67 -8.56
CA LEU A 196 -4.20 15.29 -8.27
C LEU A 196 -5.72 15.19 -8.13
N LYS A 197 -6.34 14.24 -8.84
CA LYS A 197 -7.74 13.86 -8.67
C LYS A 197 -7.84 12.45 -8.11
N THR A 198 -8.63 12.28 -7.07
CA THR A 198 -8.96 10.99 -6.45
C THR A 198 -10.44 11.01 -6.05
N ALA A 199 -10.98 9.86 -5.63
CA ALA A 199 -12.30 9.82 -5.00
C ALA A 199 -12.38 10.69 -3.72
N TYR A 200 -11.24 10.94 -3.06
CA TYR A 200 -11.16 11.79 -1.87
C TYR A 200 -11.32 13.29 -2.19
N GLY A 201 -10.93 13.71 -3.40
CA GLY A 201 -11.06 15.09 -3.86
C GLY A 201 -10.05 15.47 -4.95
N THR A 202 -10.01 16.76 -5.25
CA THR A 202 -9.07 17.39 -6.20
C THR A 202 -8.14 18.33 -5.44
N PHE A 203 -6.84 18.19 -5.66
CA PHE A 203 -5.82 18.90 -4.86
C PHE A 203 -4.68 19.41 -5.74
N ASP A 204 -4.19 20.61 -5.43
CA ASP A 204 -2.91 21.09 -5.93
C ASP A 204 -1.79 20.40 -5.15
N VAL A 205 -0.83 19.81 -5.87
CA VAL A 205 0.17 18.91 -5.29
C VAL A 205 1.56 19.14 -5.88
N LEU A 206 2.58 18.79 -5.09
CA LEU A 206 3.90 18.41 -5.58
C LEU A 206 3.97 16.88 -5.68
N ARG A 207 4.63 16.36 -6.70
CA ARG A 207 5.00 14.94 -6.78
C ARG A 207 6.46 14.78 -6.43
N ILE A 208 6.73 13.88 -5.48
CA ILE A 208 8.08 13.51 -5.05
C ILE A 208 8.35 12.11 -5.57
N ARG A 209 9.37 11.98 -6.41
CA ARG A 209 9.94 10.70 -6.83
C ARG A 209 11.10 10.34 -5.90
N SER A 210 10.93 9.30 -5.11
CA SER A 210 11.96 8.73 -4.23
C SER A 210 12.53 7.46 -4.87
N VAL A 211 13.82 7.40 -5.15
CA VAL A 211 14.50 6.16 -5.58
C VAL A 211 15.27 5.59 -4.40
N MET A 212 15.01 4.32 -4.09
CA MET A 212 15.60 3.60 -2.97
C MET A 212 16.43 2.41 -3.47
N GLN A 213 17.70 2.40 -3.09
CA GLN A 213 18.59 1.26 -3.26
C GLN A 213 18.94 0.71 -1.88
N ALA A 214 18.60 -0.55 -1.64
CA ALA A 214 18.76 -1.16 -0.32
C ALA A 214 19.38 -2.56 -0.39
N SER A 215 20.00 -2.95 0.71
CA SER A 215 20.44 -4.33 0.93
C SER A 215 20.18 -4.73 2.37
N ASP A 216 19.69 -5.95 2.53
CA ASP A 216 19.44 -6.56 3.83
C ASP A 216 20.62 -7.45 4.22
N THR A 217 20.81 -7.61 5.51
CA THR A 217 21.81 -8.52 6.09
C THR A 217 21.11 -9.41 7.08
N ILE A 218 21.26 -10.72 6.95
CA ILE A 218 20.82 -11.68 7.97
C ILE A 218 22.09 -12.34 8.52
N ALA A 219 22.35 -12.14 9.80
CA ALA A 219 23.42 -12.82 10.52
C ALA A 219 22.81 -13.86 11.46
N LEU A 220 23.24 -15.12 11.34
CA LEU A 220 22.85 -16.18 12.26
C LEU A 220 23.91 -16.32 13.34
N ASP A 221 23.47 -16.37 14.60
CA ASP A 221 24.36 -16.49 15.76
C ASP A 221 25.23 -17.76 15.69
N THR A 222 24.74 -18.80 15.00
CA THR A 222 25.38 -20.11 14.87
C THR A 222 26.47 -20.18 13.80
N ILE A 223 26.51 -19.26 12.83
CA ILE A 223 27.41 -19.34 11.66
C ILE A 223 28.52 -18.27 11.72
N GLY A 224 28.38 -17.25 12.57
CA GLY A 224 29.40 -16.21 12.77
C GLY A 224 29.66 -15.32 11.54
N ARG A 225 28.84 -15.40 10.49
CA ARG A 225 28.90 -14.57 9.28
C ARG A 225 27.51 -14.13 8.84
N GLY A 226 27.38 -12.86 8.44
CA GLY A 226 26.15 -12.29 7.88
C GLY A 226 26.05 -12.49 6.37
N LEU A 227 24.88 -12.92 5.89
CA LEU A 227 24.54 -12.97 4.48
C LEU A 227 23.95 -11.62 4.05
N ARG A 228 24.57 -10.97 3.08
CA ARG A 228 24.04 -9.75 2.46
C ARG A 228 23.18 -10.09 1.24
N ILE A 229 21.98 -9.55 1.20
CA ILE A 229 20.97 -9.74 0.17
C ILE A 229 20.66 -8.37 -0.46
N PRO A 230 21.14 -8.06 -1.68
CA PRO A 230 20.74 -6.85 -2.38
C PRO A 230 19.26 -6.92 -2.76
N LEU A 231 18.53 -5.82 -2.56
CA LEU A 231 17.13 -5.70 -2.97
C LEU A 231 17.04 -5.03 -4.35
N PRO A 232 15.98 -5.34 -5.13
CA PRO A 232 15.65 -4.57 -6.33
C PRO A 232 15.47 -3.09 -6.00
N GLU A 233 15.79 -2.23 -6.98
CA GLU A 233 15.52 -0.79 -6.87
C GLU A 233 14.02 -0.53 -6.76
N GLU A 234 13.62 0.16 -5.69
CA GLU A 234 12.25 0.58 -5.43
C GLU A 234 12.12 2.06 -5.76
N VAL A 235 11.05 2.45 -6.46
CA VAL A 235 10.73 3.85 -6.74
C VAL A 235 9.36 4.17 -6.13
N LYS A 236 9.28 5.26 -5.38
CA LYS A 236 8.02 5.74 -4.80
C LYS A 236 7.66 7.10 -5.37
N TYR A 237 6.45 7.23 -5.86
CA TYR A 237 5.83 8.49 -6.26
C TYR A 237 4.86 8.92 -5.18
N LYS A 238 5.05 10.12 -4.62
CA LYS A 238 4.23 10.65 -3.52
C LYS A 238 3.65 11.99 -3.93
N TRP A 239 2.33 12.10 -3.94
CA TRP A 239 1.64 13.35 -4.20
C TRP A 239 1.30 14.01 -2.87
N VAL A 240 1.90 15.17 -2.61
CA VAL A 240 1.79 15.88 -1.33
C VAL A 240 1.12 17.23 -1.55
N ALA A 241 0.22 17.60 -0.65
CA ALA A 241 -0.50 18.88 -0.66
C ALA A 241 -0.31 19.62 0.67
N LYS A 242 -0.55 20.93 0.64
CA LYS A 242 -0.52 21.77 1.84
C LYS A 242 -1.57 21.34 2.85
N ASN A 243 -1.23 21.38 4.14
CA ASN A 243 -2.10 21.07 5.27
C ASN A 243 -2.70 19.63 5.33
N TYR A 244 -2.19 18.66 4.55
CA TYR A 244 -2.66 17.27 4.63
C TYR A 244 -1.77 16.36 5.50
N GLY A 245 -0.59 16.85 5.87
CA GLY A 245 0.34 16.16 6.76
C GLY A 245 1.20 15.13 6.03
N MET A 246 0.57 14.18 5.36
CA MET A 246 1.20 13.06 4.66
C MET A 246 0.73 13.03 3.20
N PRO A 247 1.37 12.23 2.33
CA PRO A 247 0.94 12.11 0.94
C PRO A 247 -0.54 11.75 0.81
N LEU A 248 -1.20 12.41 -0.13
CA LEU A 248 -2.57 12.10 -0.55
C LEU A 248 -2.63 10.83 -1.40
N LEU A 249 -1.54 10.51 -2.10
CA LEU A 249 -1.36 9.27 -2.82
C LEU A 249 0.13 8.88 -2.78
N GLU A 250 0.41 7.61 -2.57
CA GLU A 250 1.73 6.99 -2.71
C GLU A 250 1.62 5.79 -3.65
N MET A 251 2.41 5.78 -4.72
CA MET A 251 2.57 4.64 -5.62
C MET A 251 3.99 4.10 -5.48
N THR A 252 4.11 2.83 -5.11
CA THR A 252 5.39 2.11 -5.10
C THR A 252 5.51 1.29 -6.38
N THR A 253 6.63 1.42 -7.07
CA THR A 253 7.00 0.63 -8.23
C THR A 253 8.28 -0.15 -7.93
N THR A 254 8.41 -1.31 -8.55
CA THR A 254 9.64 -2.11 -8.51
C THR A 254 10.22 -2.17 -9.91
N LYS A 255 11.50 -1.84 -10.03
CA LYS A 255 12.21 -1.94 -11.29
C LYS A 255 12.65 -3.38 -11.53
N LEU A 256 12.15 -4.01 -12.60
CA LEU A 256 12.55 -5.38 -12.91
C LEU A 256 13.96 -5.40 -13.53
N PRO A 257 14.92 -6.16 -12.95
CA PRO A 257 16.32 -6.15 -13.40
C PRO A 257 16.53 -6.55 -14.87
N VAL A 258 15.63 -7.37 -15.42
CA VAL A 258 15.78 -7.97 -16.77
C VAL A 258 15.23 -7.07 -17.88
N VAL A 259 14.24 -6.23 -17.59
CA VAL A 259 13.50 -5.47 -18.62
C VAL A 259 13.58 -3.95 -18.42
N GLY A 260 14.03 -3.48 -17.25
CA GLY A 260 14.22 -2.05 -16.97
C GLY A 260 12.93 -1.24 -16.77
N PHE A 261 11.76 -1.84 -16.99
CA PHE A 261 10.47 -1.22 -16.70
C PHE A 261 10.17 -1.19 -15.20
N GLU A 262 9.53 -0.11 -14.77
CA GLU A 262 8.92 0.04 -13.45
C GLU A 262 7.50 -0.54 -13.48
N ILE A 263 7.19 -1.48 -12.59
CA ILE A 263 5.83 -2.01 -12.44
C ILE A 263 5.28 -1.55 -11.09
N PRO A 264 4.11 -0.88 -11.05
CA PRO A 264 3.47 -0.55 -9.79
C PRO A 264 3.10 -1.79 -9.00
N SER A 265 3.64 -1.90 -7.79
CA SER A 265 3.42 -3.01 -6.87
C SER A 265 2.41 -2.66 -5.78
N ARG A 266 2.25 -1.37 -5.47
CA ARG A 266 1.31 -0.90 -4.44
C ARG A 266 0.89 0.54 -4.67
N ILE A 267 -0.38 0.84 -4.45
CA ILE A 267 -0.91 2.21 -4.44
C ILE A 267 -1.70 2.39 -3.15
N VAL A 268 -1.40 3.45 -2.42
CA VAL A 268 -2.13 3.88 -1.23
C VAL A 268 -2.62 5.30 -1.47
N TYR A 269 -3.87 5.57 -1.12
CA TYR A 269 -4.45 6.90 -1.29
C TYR A 269 -5.29 7.28 -0.07
N ARG A 270 -5.30 8.58 0.23
CA ARG A 270 -6.12 9.18 1.29
C ARG A 270 -7.58 8.88 1.01
N ASP A 271 -8.31 8.52 2.04
CA ASP A 271 -9.72 8.20 1.93
C ASP A 271 -10.49 8.72 3.15
N TYR A 272 -11.81 8.67 3.10
CA TYR A 272 -12.66 8.87 4.26
C TYR A 272 -12.83 7.54 5.00
N LYS A 273 -13.12 7.62 6.31
CA LYS A 273 -13.60 6.44 7.04
C LYS A 273 -14.85 5.94 6.32
N LYS A 274 -14.84 4.70 5.81
CA LYS A 274 -16.06 4.10 5.29
C LYS A 274 -17.06 3.99 6.44
N ILE A 275 -18.15 4.75 6.35
CA ILE A 275 -19.32 4.51 7.19
C ILE A 275 -20.06 3.40 6.50
N ASP A 276 -20.09 2.23 7.12
CA ASP A 276 -20.92 1.13 6.67
C ASP A 276 -22.38 1.53 6.95
N THR A 277 -23.03 2.16 5.97
CA THR A 277 -24.46 2.51 6.04
C THR A 277 -25.34 1.35 5.58
N GLY A 278 -24.75 0.19 5.30
CA GLY A 278 -25.49 -1.06 5.23
C GLY A 278 -26.06 -1.36 6.60
N VAL A 279 -27.39 -1.36 6.71
CA VAL A 279 -28.01 -2.31 7.65
C VAL A 279 -27.41 -3.64 7.26
N ASN A 280 -26.54 -4.21 8.11
CA ASN A 280 -26.09 -5.58 7.93
C ASN A 280 -27.38 -6.38 7.73
N PRO A 281 -27.66 -6.93 6.54
CA PRO A 281 -28.46 -8.13 6.55
C PRO A 281 -27.69 -9.05 7.49
N VAL A 282 -28.37 -9.86 8.27
CA VAL A 282 -27.69 -10.98 8.91
C VAL A 282 -27.25 -11.88 7.77
N GLU A 283 -26.14 -11.52 7.12
CA GLU A 283 -25.41 -12.36 6.20
C GLU A 283 -24.70 -13.32 7.12
N ALA A 284 -25.37 -14.46 7.33
CA ALA A 284 -24.68 -15.68 7.73
C ALA A 284 -23.37 -15.72 6.95
N SER A 285 -22.25 -15.88 7.64
CA SER A 285 -20.91 -15.87 7.06
C SER A 285 -20.86 -16.75 5.82
N THR A 286 -21.09 -16.18 4.63
CA THR A 286 -20.95 -16.89 3.37
C THR A 286 -19.58 -16.53 2.84
N SER A 287 -18.70 -17.51 2.81
CA SER A 287 -17.42 -17.43 2.12
C SER A 287 -17.60 -16.77 0.76
N GLN A 288 -16.86 -15.69 0.50
CA GLN A 288 -16.93 -15.00 -0.78
C GLN A 288 -16.33 -15.92 -1.85
N ILE A 289 -17.14 -16.26 -2.85
CA ILE A 289 -16.72 -17.05 -4.00
C ILE A 289 -16.85 -16.22 -5.26
N ASN A 290 -15.73 -16.02 -5.93
CA ASN A 290 -15.64 -15.37 -7.23
C ASN A 290 -15.33 -16.42 -8.30
N ILE A 291 -15.98 -16.29 -9.46
CA ILE A 291 -15.83 -17.21 -10.57
C ILE A 291 -15.48 -16.42 -11.82
N TYR A 292 -14.34 -16.72 -12.42
CA TYR A 292 -13.85 -16.01 -13.59
C TYR A 292 -12.97 -16.90 -14.50
N PRO A 293 -12.94 -16.63 -15.81
CA PRO A 293 -13.83 -15.72 -16.52
C PRO A 293 -15.29 -16.24 -16.50
N ASN A 294 -16.26 -15.33 -16.60
CA ASN A 294 -17.67 -15.67 -16.80
C ASN A 294 -18.28 -14.62 -17.74
N PRO A 295 -18.58 -14.93 -19.01
CA PRO A 295 -18.55 -16.28 -19.62
C PRO A 295 -17.15 -16.91 -19.75
N ALA A 296 -17.08 -18.23 -19.67
CA ALA A 296 -15.86 -19.04 -19.76
C ALA A 296 -15.83 -19.89 -21.05
N SER A 297 -14.67 -20.04 -21.68
CA SER A 297 -14.47 -20.92 -22.85
C SER A 297 -13.65 -22.16 -22.52
N ASP A 298 -12.41 -21.95 -22.06
CA ASP A 298 -11.42 -23.04 -21.94
C ASP A 298 -11.26 -23.56 -20.52
N PHE A 299 -11.42 -22.66 -19.54
CA PHE A 299 -11.26 -22.93 -18.13
C PHE A 299 -12.12 -21.98 -17.29
N VAL A 300 -12.30 -22.35 -16.03
CA VAL A 300 -12.86 -21.49 -15.00
C VAL A 300 -11.98 -21.54 -13.75
N MET A 301 -11.77 -20.37 -13.15
CA MET A 301 -11.12 -20.21 -11.85
C MET A 301 -12.18 -19.91 -10.81
N ILE A 302 -12.10 -20.63 -9.69
CA ILE A 302 -12.96 -20.45 -8.53
C ILE A 302 -12.06 -19.92 -7.42
N GLU A 303 -12.16 -18.62 -7.14
CA GLU A 303 -11.49 -17.99 -6.01
C GLU A 303 -12.41 -18.06 -4.80
N THR A 304 -11.90 -18.62 -3.71
CA THR A 304 -12.58 -18.68 -2.41
C THR A 304 -11.73 -17.99 -1.38
N GLU A 305 -12.33 -17.14 -0.54
CA GLU A 305 -11.66 -16.54 0.61
C GLU A 305 -12.24 -17.09 1.91
N ARG A 306 -11.38 -17.70 2.74
CA ARG A 306 -11.80 -18.40 3.96
C ARG A 306 -11.04 -17.94 5.18
N GLN A 307 -11.74 -17.86 6.31
CA GLN A 307 -11.16 -17.49 7.61
C GLN A 307 -10.41 -18.64 8.29
N LYS A 308 -10.73 -19.90 7.97
CA LYS A 308 -10.12 -21.10 8.55
C LYS A 308 -9.80 -22.14 7.49
N SER A 309 -8.75 -22.92 7.73
CA SER A 309 -8.41 -24.06 6.87
C SER A 309 -9.42 -25.20 7.05
N GLY A 310 -9.74 -25.92 5.98
CA GLY A 310 -10.66 -27.07 6.05
C GLY A 310 -10.89 -27.72 4.69
N SER A 311 -11.71 -28.77 4.63
CA SER A 311 -12.02 -29.43 3.36
C SER A 311 -12.97 -28.59 2.48
N MET A 312 -12.85 -28.75 1.15
CA MET A 312 -13.70 -28.10 0.15
C MET A 312 -14.12 -29.09 -0.93
N VAL A 313 -15.35 -28.96 -1.41
CA VAL A 313 -15.87 -29.70 -2.57
C VAL A 313 -16.35 -28.69 -3.61
N TYR A 314 -15.81 -28.78 -4.82
CA TYR A 314 -16.19 -27.95 -5.97
C TYR A 314 -16.97 -28.81 -6.96
N GLU A 315 -18.16 -28.37 -7.36
CA GLU A 315 -19.07 -29.09 -8.24
C GLU A 315 -19.48 -28.19 -9.40
N ILE A 316 -19.48 -28.71 -10.62
CA ILE A 316 -20.16 -28.10 -11.78
C ILE A 316 -21.42 -28.91 -12.03
N ILE A 317 -22.55 -28.22 -12.16
CA ILE A 317 -23.89 -28.78 -12.31
C ILE A 317 -24.51 -28.14 -13.55
N SER A 318 -25.12 -28.92 -14.44
CA SER A 318 -25.84 -28.36 -15.61
C SER A 318 -27.16 -27.71 -15.21
N ALA A 319 -27.75 -26.93 -16.12
CA ALA A 319 -29.01 -26.20 -15.86
C ALA A 319 -30.21 -27.11 -15.47
N ASP A 320 -30.20 -28.37 -15.87
CA ASP A 320 -31.19 -29.40 -15.50
C ASP A 320 -30.88 -30.08 -14.15
N GLY A 321 -29.84 -29.66 -13.44
CA GLY A 321 -29.48 -30.15 -12.11
C GLY A 321 -28.56 -31.38 -12.10
N ARG A 322 -28.10 -31.87 -13.25
CA ARG A 322 -27.18 -33.01 -13.33
C ARG A 322 -25.77 -32.60 -12.92
N LEU A 323 -25.12 -33.40 -12.05
CA LEU A 323 -23.71 -33.22 -11.72
C LEU A 323 -22.83 -33.52 -12.94
N VAL A 324 -21.98 -32.57 -13.30
CA VAL A 324 -21.10 -32.59 -14.47
C VAL A 324 -19.67 -32.88 -14.06
N HIS A 325 -19.20 -32.25 -12.99
CA HIS A 325 -17.83 -32.43 -12.48
C HIS A 325 -17.79 -32.22 -10.97
N ARG A 326 -16.89 -32.92 -10.28
CA ARG A 326 -16.67 -32.80 -8.84
C ARG A 326 -15.19 -32.95 -8.49
N ILE A 327 -14.70 -32.01 -7.67
CA ILE A 327 -13.34 -32.00 -7.13
C ILE A 327 -13.42 -31.89 -5.62
N GLU A 328 -12.65 -32.72 -4.92
CA GLU A 328 -12.52 -32.64 -3.47
C GLU A 328 -11.10 -32.24 -3.08
N ARG A 329 -11.00 -31.34 -2.09
CA ARG A 329 -9.75 -30.93 -1.47
C ARG A 329 -9.87 -31.19 0.02
N ALA A 330 -9.12 -32.18 0.51
CA ALA A 330 -9.13 -32.56 1.92
C ALA A 330 -8.62 -31.43 2.84
N LYS A 331 -7.77 -30.53 2.33
CA LYS A 331 -7.27 -29.37 3.08
C LYS A 331 -7.01 -28.19 2.16
N VAL A 332 -7.79 -27.14 2.31
CA VAL A 332 -7.56 -25.81 1.72
C VAL A 332 -7.18 -24.87 2.88
N VAL A 333 -6.08 -24.13 2.73
CA VAL A 333 -5.58 -23.23 3.78
C VAL A 333 -6.46 -21.99 3.94
N SER A 334 -6.44 -21.36 5.11
CA SER A 334 -7.08 -20.06 5.34
C SER A 334 -6.46 -18.98 4.46
N GLY A 335 -7.26 -17.97 4.10
CA GLY A 335 -6.92 -16.94 3.12
C GLY A 335 -7.57 -17.21 1.76
N LYS A 336 -6.99 -16.63 0.71
CA LYS A 336 -7.44 -16.82 -0.67
C LYS A 336 -6.90 -18.14 -1.23
N ALA A 337 -7.81 -18.95 -1.75
CA ALA A 337 -7.50 -20.17 -2.48
C ALA A 337 -8.14 -20.11 -3.86
N ILE A 338 -7.41 -20.59 -4.86
CA ILE A 338 -7.88 -20.62 -6.25
C ILE A 338 -7.90 -22.08 -6.69
N GLU A 339 -9.07 -22.54 -7.11
CA GLU A 339 -9.23 -23.82 -7.78
C GLU A 339 -9.40 -23.58 -9.29
N PHE A 340 -8.65 -24.34 -10.10
CA PHE A 340 -8.68 -24.23 -11.55
C PHE A 340 -9.36 -25.47 -12.15
N ILE A 341 -10.38 -25.25 -12.98
CA ILE A 341 -11.08 -26.33 -13.68
C ILE A 341 -10.98 -26.10 -15.19
N SER A 342 -10.38 -27.05 -15.91
CA SER A 342 -10.38 -27.03 -17.36
C SER A 342 -11.77 -27.46 -17.88
N LEU A 343 -12.43 -26.58 -18.64
CA LEU A 343 -13.73 -26.85 -19.25
C LEU A 343 -13.58 -27.64 -20.56
N ALA A 344 -12.47 -27.43 -21.28
CA ALA A 344 -12.13 -28.18 -22.49
C ALA A 344 -12.08 -29.70 -22.24
N ALA A 345 -11.55 -30.13 -21.09
CA ALA A 345 -11.50 -31.54 -20.70
C ALA A 345 -12.88 -32.14 -20.39
N LEU A 346 -13.88 -31.31 -20.09
CA LEU A 346 -15.23 -31.73 -19.71
C LEU A 346 -16.20 -31.79 -20.90
N GLN A 347 -15.79 -31.34 -22.09
CA GLN A 347 -16.59 -31.35 -23.33
C GLN A 347 -18.00 -30.75 -23.16
N LEU A 348 -18.10 -29.63 -22.44
CA LEU A 348 -19.37 -28.98 -22.16
C LEU A 348 -19.95 -28.30 -23.40
N ASP A 349 -21.28 -28.39 -23.56
CA ASP A 349 -21.99 -27.55 -24.52
C ASP A 349 -22.10 -26.12 -24.01
N ALA A 350 -22.18 -25.17 -24.94
CA ALA A 350 -22.39 -23.78 -24.61
C ALA A 350 -23.75 -23.61 -23.90
N GLY A 351 -23.76 -22.91 -22.78
CA GLY A 351 -24.97 -22.79 -21.97
C GLY A 351 -24.70 -22.38 -20.52
N LEU A 352 -25.77 -22.39 -19.72
CA LEU A 352 -25.72 -22.06 -18.30
C LEU A 352 -25.42 -23.31 -17.47
N TYR A 353 -24.46 -23.17 -16.56
CA TYR A 353 -24.10 -24.14 -15.53
C TYR A 353 -24.12 -23.44 -14.17
N LEU A 354 -24.14 -24.24 -13.11
CA LEU A 354 -24.01 -23.80 -11.74
C LEU A 354 -22.70 -24.36 -11.18
N VAL A 355 -21.91 -23.50 -10.56
CA VAL A 355 -20.77 -23.90 -9.74
C VAL A 355 -21.21 -23.86 -8.30
N LYS A 356 -21.14 -25.02 -7.64
CA LYS A 356 -21.42 -25.17 -6.22
C LYS A 356 -20.13 -25.48 -5.49
N VAL A 357 -19.87 -24.73 -4.43
CA VAL A 357 -18.73 -24.98 -3.54
C VAL A 357 -19.29 -25.28 -2.16
N SER A 358 -18.86 -26.39 -1.58
CA SER A 358 -19.31 -26.85 -0.26
C SER A 358 -18.13 -26.93 0.69
N GLU A 359 -18.31 -26.40 1.90
CA GLU A 359 -17.34 -26.43 2.98
C GLU A 359 -17.61 -27.57 3.97
N GLU A 360 -16.59 -27.93 4.74
CA GLU A 360 -16.67 -28.95 5.82
C GLU A 360 -17.75 -28.67 6.87
N ASN A 361 -18.05 -27.39 7.14
CA ASN A 361 -19.07 -26.97 8.12
C ASN A 361 -20.52 -27.07 7.57
N GLY A 362 -20.70 -27.61 6.36
CA GLY A 362 -22.00 -27.75 5.70
C GLY A 362 -22.49 -26.50 4.96
N GLN A 363 -21.73 -25.40 4.98
CA GLN A 363 -22.05 -24.23 4.17
C GLN A 363 -21.78 -24.49 2.70
N ASN A 364 -22.70 -24.06 1.85
CA ASN A 364 -22.58 -24.15 0.41
C ASN A 364 -22.88 -22.80 -0.25
N VAL A 365 -22.10 -22.48 -1.27
CA VAL A 365 -22.30 -21.28 -2.10
C VAL A 365 -22.45 -21.73 -3.53
N ILE A 366 -23.46 -21.19 -4.21
CA ILE A 366 -23.76 -21.50 -5.60
C ILE A 366 -23.64 -20.21 -6.42
N ARG A 367 -23.01 -20.31 -7.60
CA ARG A 367 -22.83 -19.21 -8.54
C ARG A 367 -23.08 -19.69 -9.97
N PRO A 368 -23.69 -18.86 -10.83
CA PRO A 368 -23.86 -19.20 -12.23
C PRO A 368 -22.52 -19.15 -12.98
N LEU A 369 -22.35 -20.05 -13.94
CA LEU A 369 -21.24 -20.11 -14.89
C LEU A 369 -21.83 -20.20 -16.30
N ILE A 370 -21.56 -19.21 -17.14
CA ILE A 370 -21.92 -19.23 -18.55
C ILE A 370 -20.74 -19.83 -19.30
N VAL A 371 -20.96 -20.92 -20.02
CA VAL A 371 -19.95 -21.55 -20.87
C VAL A 371 -20.20 -21.18 -22.33
N ASN A 372 -19.18 -20.66 -23.00
CA ASN A 372 -19.17 -20.38 -24.44
C ASN A 372 -18.23 -21.38 -25.12
N LYS A 373 -18.54 -21.81 -26.34
CA LYS A 373 -17.52 -22.48 -27.17
C LYS A 373 -16.64 -21.40 -27.82
N PRO A 374 -15.30 -21.61 -27.89
CA PRO A 374 -14.41 -20.71 -28.61
C PRO A 374 -14.76 -20.62 -30.10
#